data_AF-A0A9Q0E566-F1
#
_entry.id   AF-A0A9Q0E566-F1
#
_cell.length_a   1.000
_cell.length_b   1.000
_cell.length_c   1.000
_cell.angle_alpha   90.00
_cell.angle_beta   90.00
_cell.angle_gamma   90.00
#
_symmetry.space_group_name_H-M   'P 1'
#
loop_
_entity.id
_entity.type
_entity.pdbx_description
1 polymer ?
#
loop_
_entity_poly.entity_id
_entity_poly.type
_entity_poly.pdbx_seq_one_letter_code
_entity_poly.pdbx_strand_id
1 'polypeptide(L)'
;MSELQLKEVREAVRKARASSAPGPSGTSYKVYKYCPKLLLRLWYILRVFRRRGRIPDQWRVAEGVWIPKEENSTQLDQFRIISLLCVEAKVFFSAVSKRLCTYLAENTYINTSVQKGGISGMPGCLEHTGVVTQLIREARENKGNLSVLWLDLENAFGSIPHKLVQFTLTKHHVPSRCRDLIADYYSNFRMRVSSGAITSSWHKVEIGIITGCTISVTLFSLAMNMLTKSAEPECRGPRTNSGQRQPPIRAFMDDLTVMTESVPGCRWILKGLEELVEWARMCFKPPNPDQWC
;
A
#
# COMPACT_ATOMS: atom_id res chain seq x y z
N MET A 1 -3.66 -7.50 21.36
CA MET A 1 -2.41 -7.94 20.67
C MET A 1 -1.28 -8.13 21.69
N SER A 2 -0.58 -9.27 21.64
CA SER A 2 0.51 -9.67 22.54
C SER A 2 1.75 -8.76 22.49
N GLU A 3 2.72 -8.99 23.37
CA GLU A 3 4.00 -8.26 23.41
C GLU A 3 4.90 -8.52 22.17
N LEU A 4 5.74 -7.55 21.79
CA LEU A 4 6.68 -7.66 20.66
C LEU A 4 7.79 -8.68 20.95
N GLN A 5 7.89 -9.73 20.13
CA GLN A 5 8.87 -10.80 20.31
C GLN A 5 10.18 -10.48 19.60
N LEU A 6 11.30 -10.93 20.18
CA LEU A 6 12.63 -10.76 19.57
C LEU A 6 12.73 -11.45 18.21
N LYS A 7 12.02 -12.57 18.03
CA LYS A 7 11.95 -13.30 16.75
C LYS A 7 11.45 -12.41 15.61
N GLU A 8 10.43 -11.60 15.85
CA GLU A 8 9.86 -10.71 14.84
C GLU A 8 10.85 -9.62 14.42
N VAL A 9 11.58 -9.05 15.39
CA VAL A 9 12.62 -8.05 15.12
C VAL A 9 13.78 -8.66 14.34
N ARG A 10 14.23 -9.87 14.73
CA ARG A 10 15.26 -10.63 14.00
C ARG A 10 14.82 -10.94 12.56
N GLU A 11 13.58 -11.36 12.36
CA GLU A 11 13.04 -11.62 11.04
C GLU A 11 13.00 -10.38 10.16
N ALA A 12 12.54 -9.24 10.70
CA ALA A 12 12.51 -7.96 9.98
C ALA A 12 13.92 -7.53 9.54
N VAL A 13 14.91 -7.60 10.45
CA VAL A 13 16.31 -7.26 10.16
C VAL A 13 16.94 -8.25 9.17
N ARG A 14 16.62 -9.54 9.27
CA ARG A 14 17.13 -10.57 8.35
C ARG A 14 16.62 -10.34 6.93
N LYS A 15 15.33 -10.08 6.77
CA LYS A 15 14.69 -9.84 5.46
C LYS A 15 15.17 -8.56 4.77
N ALA A 16 15.53 -7.53 5.54
CA ALA A 16 16.01 -6.28 4.97
C ALA A 16 17.34 -6.45 4.21
N ARG A 17 17.52 -5.71 3.10
CA ARG A 17 18.80 -5.70 2.36
C ARG A 17 19.86 -4.96 3.15
N ALA A 18 21.04 -5.56 3.33
CA ALA A 18 22.14 -4.94 4.07
C ALA A 18 22.70 -3.66 3.40
N SER A 19 22.55 -3.56 2.08
CA SER A 19 22.93 -2.41 1.25
C SER A 19 21.88 -1.31 1.19
N SER A 20 20.72 -1.47 1.84
CA SER A 20 19.70 -0.41 1.86
C SER A 20 20.28 0.86 2.46
N ALA A 21 20.06 1.98 1.77
CA ALA A 21 20.46 3.30 2.24
C ALA A 21 19.80 3.62 3.60
N PRO A 22 20.56 4.22 4.54
CA PRO A 22 20.01 4.66 5.82
C PRO A 22 19.13 5.90 5.62
N GLY A 23 18.24 6.15 6.58
CA GLY A 23 17.51 7.41 6.68
C GLY A 23 18.34 8.51 7.36
N PRO A 24 17.68 9.59 7.81
CA PRO A 24 18.33 10.73 8.46
C PRO A 24 19.19 10.39 9.69
N SER A 25 18.97 9.23 10.32
CA SER A 25 19.78 8.79 11.48
C SER A 25 21.17 8.26 11.09
N GLY A 26 21.46 8.01 9.80
CA GLY A 26 22.71 7.43 9.32
C GLY A 26 22.91 5.95 9.69
N THR A 27 22.07 5.38 10.55
CA THR A 27 22.19 3.98 10.99
C THR A 27 21.73 3.03 9.90
N SER A 28 22.59 2.10 9.49
CA SER A 28 22.29 1.09 8.48
C SER A 28 21.83 -0.24 9.08
N TYR A 29 21.17 -1.08 8.27
CA TYR A 29 20.83 -2.45 8.67
C TYR A 29 22.05 -3.31 9.02
N LYS A 30 23.25 -2.96 8.53
CA LYS A 30 24.49 -3.70 8.84
C LYS A 30 24.74 -3.74 10.35
N VAL A 31 24.47 -2.64 11.06
CA VAL A 31 24.61 -2.54 12.51
C VAL A 31 23.79 -3.63 13.20
N TYR A 32 22.53 -3.76 12.83
CA TYR A 32 21.61 -4.73 13.45
C TYR A 32 21.82 -6.17 12.98
N LYS A 33 22.37 -6.37 11.77
CA LYS A 33 22.70 -7.70 11.24
C LYS A 33 23.98 -8.27 11.86
N TYR A 34 25.00 -7.45 12.07
CA TYR A 34 26.33 -7.90 12.49
C TYR A 34 26.64 -7.62 13.97
N CYS A 35 25.80 -6.87 14.69
CA CYS A 35 25.98 -6.61 16.12
C CYS A 35 24.77 -7.12 16.94
N PRO A 36 24.74 -8.40 17.35
CA PRO A 36 23.60 -8.99 18.07
C PRO A 36 23.24 -8.28 19.38
N LYS A 37 24.24 -7.73 20.09
CA LYS A 37 24.01 -6.95 21.33
C LYS A 37 23.21 -5.66 21.04
N LEU A 38 23.48 -4.98 19.93
CA LEU A 38 22.74 -3.79 19.52
C LEU A 38 21.33 -4.15 19.04
N LEU A 39 21.16 -5.27 18.33
CA LEU A 39 19.84 -5.79 17.98
C LEU A 39 18.98 -6.09 19.22
N LEU A 40 19.59 -6.67 20.25
CA LEU A 40 18.90 -6.94 21.52
C LEU A 40 18.49 -5.65 22.22
N ARG A 41 19.37 -4.64 22.26
CA ARG A 41 19.06 -3.30 22.80
C ARG A 41 17.93 -2.62 22.02
N LEU A 42 17.97 -2.67 20.69
CA LEU A 42 16.89 -2.18 19.84
C LEU A 42 15.56 -2.83 20.23
N TRP A 43 15.52 -4.16 20.34
CA TRP A 43 14.29 -4.87 20.74
C TRP A 43 13.72 -4.39 22.09
N TYR A 44 14.55 -4.14 23.10
CA TYR A 44 14.09 -3.56 24.37
C TYR A 44 13.45 -2.19 24.17
N ILE A 45 14.08 -1.31 23.37
CA ILE A 45 13.55 0.02 23.05
C ILE A 45 12.20 -0.09 22.31
N LEU A 46 12.10 -0.98 21.31
CA LEU A 46 10.88 -1.21 20.55
C LEU A 46 9.70 -1.65 21.43
N ARG A 47 9.97 -2.48 22.46
CA ARG A 47 8.94 -2.87 23.44
C ARG A 47 8.43 -1.67 24.22
N VAL A 48 9.30 -0.75 24.62
CA VAL A 48 8.91 0.47 25.35
C VAL A 48 8.02 1.35 24.48
N PHE A 49 8.38 1.60 23.22
CA PHE A 49 7.55 2.41 22.32
C PHE A 49 6.18 1.78 22.08
N ARG A 50 6.13 0.47 21.84
CA ARG A 50 4.85 -0.27 21.76
C ARG A 50 4.01 -0.14 23.04
N ARG A 51 4.66 -0.22 24.21
CA ARG A 51 3.98 -0.13 25.50
C ARG A 51 3.39 1.27 25.72
N ARG A 52 4.17 2.32 25.44
CA ARG A 52 3.74 3.71 25.60
C ARG A 52 2.79 4.19 24.51
N GLY A 53 2.77 3.56 23.34
CA GLY A 53 1.93 3.99 22.21
C GLY A 53 2.38 5.33 21.61
N ARG A 54 3.65 5.70 21.79
CA ARG A 54 4.23 6.93 21.27
C ARG A 54 5.50 6.63 20.47
N ILE A 55 5.56 7.19 19.27
CA ILE A 55 6.68 7.13 18.35
C ILE A 55 7.60 8.33 18.60
N PRO A 56 8.92 8.14 18.65
CA PRO A 56 9.84 9.26 18.77
C PRO A 56 9.81 10.17 17.53
N ASP A 57 10.01 11.47 17.72
CA ASP A 57 10.04 12.46 16.62
C ASP A 57 11.06 12.13 15.53
N GLN A 58 12.19 11.54 15.92
CA GLN A 58 13.25 11.09 15.01
C GLN A 58 12.79 10.03 14.00
N TRP A 59 11.66 9.36 14.24
CA TRP A 59 11.08 8.40 13.31
C TRP A 59 10.01 9.02 12.40
N ARG A 60 9.53 10.22 12.74
CA ARG A 60 8.52 11.00 12.00
C ARG A 60 9.16 11.93 10.97
N VAL A 61 10.35 11.58 10.48
CA VAL A 61 11.07 12.35 9.48
C VAL A 61 11.55 11.45 8.34
N ALA A 62 11.53 11.99 7.12
CA ALA A 62 12.06 11.32 5.94
C ALA A 62 12.90 12.25 5.06
N GLU A 63 13.93 11.69 4.46
CA GLU A 63 14.67 12.32 3.36
C GLU A 63 14.09 11.80 2.03
N GLY A 64 13.46 12.68 1.26
CA GLY A 64 12.96 12.37 -0.07
C GLY A 64 14.08 12.43 -1.09
N VAL A 65 14.16 11.39 -1.93
CA VAL A 65 15.07 11.33 -3.09
C VAL A 65 14.24 11.16 -4.34
N TRP A 66 14.44 12.05 -5.31
CA TRP A 66 13.84 11.94 -6.63
C TRP A 66 14.55 10.86 -7.44
N ILE A 67 13.78 9.94 -8.00
CA ILE A 67 14.27 8.91 -8.91
C ILE A 67 13.53 9.06 -10.23
N PRO A 68 14.25 9.22 -11.35
CA PRO A 68 13.61 9.27 -12.66
C PRO A 68 12.89 7.96 -12.97
N LYS A 69 11.72 8.04 -13.59
CA LYS A 69 11.01 6.87 -14.12
C LYS A 69 11.66 6.39 -15.42
N GLU A 70 12.19 7.32 -16.21
CA GLU A 70 12.78 7.08 -17.54
C GLU A 70 14.11 7.81 -17.70
N GLU A 71 15.01 7.26 -18.52
CA GLU A 71 16.23 7.93 -18.94
C GLU A 71 15.83 9.19 -19.74
N ASN A 72 16.25 10.39 -19.28
CA ASN A 72 15.85 11.72 -19.79
C ASN A 72 14.56 12.33 -19.20
N SER A 73 14.15 11.92 -17.99
CA SER A 73 13.08 12.61 -17.25
C SER A 73 13.44 14.09 -17.02
N THR A 74 12.56 15.00 -17.44
CA THR A 74 12.70 16.47 -17.29
C THR A 74 11.56 17.10 -16.49
N GLN A 75 10.37 16.52 -16.56
CA GLN A 75 9.18 16.99 -15.86
C GLN A 75 9.02 16.31 -14.49
N LEU A 76 8.43 17.00 -13.50
CA LEU A 76 8.32 16.50 -12.13
C LEU A 76 7.51 15.20 -12.01
N ASP A 77 6.47 15.03 -12.82
CA ASP A 77 5.62 13.84 -12.90
C ASP A 77 6.36 12.60 -13.45
N GLN A 78 7.47 12.81 -14.15
CA GLN A 78 8.39 11.77 -14.61
C GLN A 78 9.33 11.28 -13.51
N PHE A 79 9.31 11.89 -12.31
CA PHE A 79 10.06 11.41 -11.15
C PHE A 79 9.13 10.74 -10.13
N ARG A 80 9.69 9.82 -9.36
CA ARG A 80 9.08 9.27 -8.14
C ARG A 80 9.93 9.66 -6.94
N ILE A 81 9.27 10.05 -5.85
CA ILE A 81 9.95 10.28 -4.57
C ILE A 81 10.07 8.95 -3.84
N ILE A 82 11.30 8.59 -3.45
CA ILE A 82 11.55 7.53 -2.47
C ILE A 82 11.95 8.18 -1.15
N SER A 83 11.26 7.81 -0.07
CA SER A 83 11.58 8.30 1.27
C SER A 83 12.58 7.38 1.99
N LEU A 84 13.73 7.94 2.35
CA LEU A 84 14.68 7.32 3.25
C LEU A 84 14.24 7.57 4.69
N LEU A 85 13.92 6.48 5.39
CA LEU A 85 13.42 6.49 6.77
C LEU A 85 14.43 5.85 7.70
N CYS A 86 14.38 6.26 8.95
CA CYS A 86 15.08 5.64 10.07
C CYS A 86 14.89 4.10 10.07
N VAL A 87 15.99 3.36 10.13
CA VAL A 87 16.00 1.88 10.04
C VAL A 87 15.24 1.26 11.19
N GLU A 88 15.36 1.82 12.39
CA GLU A 88 14.68 1.39 13.60
C GLU A 88 13.16 1.48 13.44
N ALA A 89 12.67 2.57 12.84
CA ALA A 89 11.27 2.74 12.48
C ALA A 89 10.82 1.69 11.47
N LYS A 90 11.60 1.45 10.41
CA LYS A 90 11.29 0.40 9.41
C LYS A 90 11.20 -0.99 10.04
N VAL A 91 12.13 -1.34 10.93
CA VAL A 91 12.11 -2.62 11.66
C VAL A 91 10.86 -2.73 12.53
N PHE A 92 10.52 -1.69 13.27
CA PHE A 92 9.34 -1.65 14.11
C PHE A 92 8.05 -1.80 13.30
N PHE A 93 7.88 -0.97 12.27
CA PHE A 93 6.68 -0.97 11.42
C PHE A 93 6.59 -2.22 10.54
N SER A 94 7.70 -2.90 10.24
CA SER A 94 7.68 -4.22 9.62
C SER A 94 7.03 -5.27 10.52
N ALA A 95 7.36 -5.28 11.82
CA ALA A 95 6.71 -6.19 12.77
C ALA A 95 5.24 -5.83 13.00
N VAL A 96 4.91 -4.54 13.09
CA VAL A 96 3.51 -4.07 13.22
C VAL A 96 2.69 -4.44 11.98
N SER A 97 3.22 -4.16 10.77
CA SER A 97 2.59 -4.52 9.49
C SER A 97 2.34 -6.03 9.39
N LYS A 98 3.32 -6.87 9.73
CA LYS A 98 3.14 -8.33 9.74
C LYS A 98 1.97 -8.76 10.61
N ARG A 99 1.89 -8.25 11.85
CA ARG A 99 0.79 -8.56 12.77
C ARG A 99 -0.56 -8.02 12.29
N LEU A 100 -0.57 -6.84 11.69
CA LEU A 100 -1.78 -6.26 11.10
C LEU A 100 -2.28 -7.12 9.94
N CYS A 101 -1.41 -7.55 9.03
CA CYS A 101 -1.76 -8.47 7.96
C CYS A 101 -2.29 -9.81 8.51
N THR A 102 -1.65 -10.39 9.52
CA THR A 102 -2.14 -11.61 10.18
C THR A 102 -3.53 -11.42 10.75
N TYR A 103 -3.75 -10.34 11.51
CA TYR A 103 -5.08 -10.00 12.04
C TYR A 103 -6.14 -9.88 10.94
N LEU A 104 -5.82 -9.16 9.86
CA LEU A 104 -6.75 -8.95 8.77
C LEU A 104 -7.08 -10.25 8.02
N ALA A 105 -6.11 -11.15 7.87
CA ALA A 105 -6.30 -12.45 7.25
C ALA A 105 -7.13 -13.40 8.14
N GLU A 106 -6.79 -13.52 9.43
CA GLU A 106 -7.49 -14.38 10.40
C GLU A 106 -8.96 -14.00 10.57
N ASN A 107 -9.30 -12.72 10.41
CA ASN A 107 -10.67 -12.21 10.52
C ASN A 107 -11.37 -12.03 9.17
N THR A 108 -10.80 -12.55 8.06
CA THR A 108 -11.39 -12.45 6.71
C THR A 108 -11.72 -11.03 6.24
N TYR A 109 -10.95 -10.05 6.72
CA TYR A 109 -11.13 -8.63 6.38
C TYR A 109 -10.52 -8.24 5.04
N ILE A 110 -9.52 -8.98 4.57
CA ILE A 110 -8.97 -8.82 3.24
C ILE A 110 -9.49 -9.96 2.35
N ASN A 111 -10.11 -9.59 1.22
CA ASN A 111 -10.44 -10.58 0.20
C ASN A 111 -9.24 -10.74 -0.74
N THR A 112 -8.51 -11.84 -0.55
CA THR A 112 -7.34 -12.21 -1.34
C THR A 112 -7.67 -12.50 -2.81
N SER A 113 -8.94 -12.69 -3.19
CA SER A 113 -9.31 -12.82 -4.61
C SER A 113 -9.36 -11.47 -5.34
N VAL A 114 -9.44 -10.36 -4.61
CA VAL A 114 -9.63 -9.00 -5.14
C VAL A 114 -8.35 -8.18 -5.04
N GLN A 115 -7.79 -7.96 -3.84
CA GLN A 115 -6.54 -7.21 -3.66
C GLN A 115 -5.40 -8.17 -3.33
N LYS A 116 -4.40 -8.25 -4.21
CA LYS A 116 -3.22 -9.12 -4.02
C LYS A 116 -1.91 -8.36 -3.82
N GLY A 117 -1.91 -7.05 -3.99
CA GLY A 117 -0.76 -6.18 -3.73
C GLY A 117 -0.47 -6.06 -2.23
N GLY A 118 0.80 -6.30 -1.84
CA GLY A 118 1.27 -6.02 -0.47
C GLY A 118 0.93 -7.07 0.59
N ILE A 119 0.29 -8.17 0.20
CA ILE A 119 -0.03 -9.29 1.09
C ILE A 119 1.07 -10.35 0.97
N SER A 120 1.69 -10.70 2.10
CA SER A 120 2.76 -11.71 2.12
C SER A 120 2.22 -13.11 1.84
N GLY A 121 2.90 -13.86 0.97
CA GLY A 121 2.63 -15.28 0.75
C GLY A 121 1.77 -15.62 -0.47
N MET A 122 1.43 -14.64 -1.32
CA MET A 122 0.69 -14.90 -2.56
C MET A 122 1.44 -14.39 -3.80
N PRO A 123 1.53 -15.18 -4.88
CA PRO A 123 2.05 -14.74 -6.17
C PRO A 123 1.02 -13.85 -6.90
N GLY A 124 0.73 -12.68 -6.33
CA GLY A 124 -0.40 -11.84 -6.74
C GLY A 124 -0.40 -11.41 -8.21
N CYS A 125 0.75 -10.97 -8.72
CA CYS A 125 0.89 -10.54 -10.11
C CYS A 125 0.69 -11.70 -11.11
N LEU A 126 1.35 -12.85 -10.87
CA LEU A 126 1.23 -14.02 -11.74
C LEU A 126 -0.22 -14.53 -11.82
N GLU A 127 -0.89 -14.62 -10.67
CA GLU A 127 -2.28 -15.08 -10.63
C GLU A 127 -3.25 -14.08 -11.26
N HIS A 128 -3.05 -12.77 -11.07
CA HIS A 128 -3.89 -11.75 -11.71
C HIS A 128 -3.76 -11.78 -13.23
N THR A 129 -2.53 -11.74 -13.73
CA THR A 129 -2.28 -11.80 -15.18
C THR A 129 -2.80 -13.11 -15.76
N GLY A 130 -2.55 -14.25 -15.10
CA GLY A 130 -3.02 -15.56 -15.55
C GLY A 130 -4.54 -15.62 -15.71
N VAL A 131 -5.30 -15.11 -14.73
CA VAL A 131 -6.77 -15.13 -14.82
C VAL A 131 -7.29 -14.16 -15.89
N VAL A 132 -6.72 -12.97 -16.00
CA VAL A 132 -7.12 -12.01 -17.05
C VAL A 132 -6.84 -12.61 -18.44
N THR A 133 -5.65 -13.18 -18.65
CA THR A 133 -5.29 -13.84 -19.92
C THR A 133 -6.21 -15.02 -20.22
N GLN A 134 -6.55 -15.84 -19.21
CA GLN A 134 -7.48 -16.94 -19.36
C GLN A 134 -8.86 -16.45 -19.80
N LEU A 135 -9.43 -15.44 -19.13
CA LEU A 135 -10.75 -14.91 -19.48
C LEU A 135 -10.79 -14.33 -20.90
N ILE A 136 -9.74 -13.60 -21.30
CA ILE A 136 -9.63 -13.07 -22.67
C ILE A 136 -9.60 -14.21 -23.70
N ARG A 137 -8.83 -15.25 -23.40
CA ARG A 137 -8.71 -16.43 -24.28
C ARG A 137 -10.05 -17.16 -24.40
N GLU A 138 -10.71 -17.45 -23.29
CA GLU A 138 -12.00 -18.14 -23.24
C GLU A 138 -13.09 -17.35 -23.97
N ALA A 139 -13.15 -16.03 -23.78
CA ALA A 139 -14.07 -15.16 -24.50
C ALA A 139 -13.85 -15.23 -26.03
N ARG A 140 -12.58 -15.23 -26.47
CA ARG A 140 -12.23 -15.35 -27.89
C ARG A 140 -12.59 -16.72 -28.47
N GLU A 141 -12.28 -17.80 -27.76
CA GLU A 141 -12.55 -19.18 -28.20
C GLU A 141 -14.06 -19.45 -28.32
N ASN A 142 -14.85 -18.94 -27.37
CA ASN A 142 -16.31 -19.14 -27.36
C ASN A 142 -17.08 -18.11 -28.20
N LYS A 143 -16.40 -17.13 -28.80
CA LYS A 143 -17.03 -15.95 -29.42
C LYS A 143 -17.98 -15.22 -28.45
N GLY A 144 -17.62 -15.22 -27.16
CA GLY A 144 -18.34 -14.52 -26.10
C GLY A 144 -17.88 -13.07 -25.94
N ASN A 145 -18.63 -12.30 -25.17
CA ASN A 145 -18.29 -10.91 -24.86
C ASN A 145 -17.51 -10.84 -23.55
N LEU A 146 -16.41 -10.09 -23.57
CA LEU A 146 -15.66 -9.70 -22.38
C LEU A 146 -15.29 -8.23 -22.52
N SER A 147 -15.66 -7.43 -21.54
CA SER A 147 -15.26 -6.03 -21.42
C SER A 147 -14.23 -5.91 -20.30
N VAL A 148 -13.09 -5.28 -20.59
CA VAL A 148 -11.99 -5.09 -19.65
C VAL A 148 -11.67 -3.60 -19.59
N LEU A 149 -11.51 -3.07 -18.38
CA LEU A 149 -11.12 -1.69 -18.13
C LEU A 149 -9.93 -1.69 -17.17
N TRP A 150 -8.87 -0.98 -17.55
CA TRP A 150 -7.68 -0.77 -16.72
C TRP A 150 -7.72 0.65 -16.17
N LEU A 151 -7.61 0.76 -14.85
CA LEU A 151 -7.66 2.01 -14.10
C LEU A 151 -6.35 2.21 -13.36
N ASP A 152 -5.80 3.42 -13.46
CA ASP A 152 -4.60 3.87 -12.75
C ASP A 152 -4.96 5.04 -11.82
N LEU A 153 -4.48 5.00 -10.59
CA LEU A 153 -4.70 6.06 -9.61
C LEU A 153 -3.68 7.19 -9.78
N GLU A 154 -4.15 8.42 -9.72
CA GLU A 154 -3.27 9.57 -9.68
C GLU A 154 -2.57 9.67 -8.30
N ASN A 155 -1.24 9.70 -8.34
CA ASN A 155 -0.38 9.87 -7.16
C ASN A 155 -0.79 8.93 -5.99
N ALA A 156 -0.99 7.64 -6.26
CA ALA A 156 -1.68 6.71 -5.35
C ALA A 156 -1.23 6.78 -3.87
N PHE A 157 0.07 6.69 -3.57
CA PHE A 157 0.54 6.80 -2.18
C PHE A 157 0.39 8.22 -1.62
N GLY A 158 0.62 9.25 -2.44
CA GLY A 158 0.54 10.65 -2.03
C GLY A 158 -0.88 11.18 -1.88
N SER A 159 -1.88 10.54 -2.48
CA SER A 159 -3.27 10.98 -2.46
C SER A 159 -4.08 10.44 -1.29
N ILE A 160 -3.66 9.35 -0.62
CA ILE A 160 -4.41 8.77 0.50
C ILE A 160 -4.50 9.74 1.69
N PRO A 161 -5.70 10.17 2.11
CA PRO A 161 -5.85 10.98 3.31
C PRO A 161 -5.61 10.17 4.59
N HIS A 162 -4.96 10.77 5.59
CA HIS A 162 -4.78 10.09 6.89
C HIS A 162 -6.10 9.75 7.57
N LYS A 163 -7.15 10.55 7.33
CA LYS A 163 -8.52 10.26 7.80
C LYS A 163 -9.09 8.99 7.17
N LEU A 164 -8.83 8.75 5.87
CA LEU A 164 -9.25 7.52 5.20
C LEU A 164 -8.57 6.30 5.81
N VAL A 165 -7.27 6.40 6.11
CA VAL A 165 -6.53 5.34 6.82
C VAL A 165 -7.20 5.02 8.16
N GLN A 166 -7.49 6.02 8.99
CA GLN A 166 -8.11 5.83 10.30
C GLN A 166 -9.54 5.27 10.20
N PHE A 167 -10.33 5.77 9.25
CA PHE A 167 -11.67 5.25 8.96
C PHE A 167 -11.61 3.78 8.57
N THR A 168 -10.69 3.43 7.67
CA THR A 168 -10.53 2.06 7.17
C THR A 168 -10.10 1.11 8.29
N LEU A 169 -9.12 1.49 9.12
CA LEU A 169 -8.71 0.68 10.27
C LEU A 169 -9.87 0.47 11.26
N THR A 170 -10.71 1.48 11.45
CA THR A 170 -11.89 1.39 12.30
C THR A 170 -12.96 0.46 11.73
N LYS A 171 -13.23 0.55 10.42
CA LYS A 171 -14.19 -0.30 9.72
C LYS A 171 -13.82 -1.79 9.79
N HIS A 172 -12.52 -2.11 9.82
CA HIS A 172 -12.02 -3.48 9.97
C HIS A 172 -11.72 -3.86 11.44
N HIS A 173 -12.31 -3.13 12.39
CA HIS A 173 -12.22 -3.41 13.82
C HIS A 173 -10.78 -3.54 14.35
N VAL A 174 -9.81 -2.86 13.72
CA VAL A 174 -8.42 -2.93 14.16
C VAL A 174 -8.33 -2.37 15.60
N PRO A 175 -7.62 -3.05 16.52
CA PRO A 175 -7.54 -2.61 17.91
C PRO A 175 -7.08 -1.15 18.05
N SER A 176 -7.72 -0.39 18.95
CA SER A 176 -7.44 1.04 19.21
C SER A 176 -5.95 1.34 19.32
N ARG A 177 -5.23 0.59 20.14
CA ARG A 177 -3.77 0.76 20.34
C ARG A 177 -2.95 0.73 19.05
N CYS A 178 -3.35 -0.07 18.05
CA CYS A 178 -2.66 -0.10 16.76
C CYS A 178 -3.03 1.13 15.91
N ARG A 179 -4.31 1.51 15.91
CA ARG A 179 -4.80 2.72 15.24
C ARG A 179 -4.15 3.99 15.78
N ASP A 180 -4.07 4.11 17.10
CA ASP A 180 -3.47 5.25 17.81
C ASP A 180 -1.97 5.37 17.51
N LEU A 181 -1.26 4.22 17.47
CA LEU A 181 0.15 4.16 17.10
C LEU A 181 0.38 4.63 15.66
N ILE A 182 -0.50 4.23 14.73
CA ILE A 182 -0.45 4.67 13.32
C ILE A 182 -0.80 6.16 13.23
N ALA A 183 -1.81 6.63 13.98
CA ALA A 183 -2.20 8.03 14.02
C ALA A 183 -1.05 8.91 14.54
N ASP A 184 -0.40 8.50 15.64
CA ASP A 184 0.74 9.20 16.21
C ASP A 184 1.92 9.27 15.24
N TYR A 185 2.18 8.19 14.48
CA TYR A 185 3.22 8.18 13.46
C TYR A 185 3.01 9.23 12.36
N TYR A 186 1.79 9.35 11.83
CA TYR A 186 1.49 10.29 10.73
C TYR A 186 1.17 11.71 11.21
N SER A 187 0.79 11.92 12.49
CA SER A 187 0.31 13.20 13.03
C SER A 187 1.20 14.43 12.79
N ASN A 188 2.51 14.25 12.84
CA ASN A 188 3.52 15.29 12.61
C ASN A 188 4.66 14.73 11.76
N PHE A 189 4.32 13.91 10.77
CA PHE A 189 5.31 13.38 9.84
C PHE A 189 5.87 14.52 8.98
N ARG A 190 7.19 14.64 8.91
CA ARG A 190 7.88 15.66 8.13
C ARG A 190 8.76 15.03 7.06
N MET A 191 8.84 15.70 5.92
CA MET A 191 9.69 15.29 4.82
C MET A 191 10.39 16.53 4.28
N ARG A 192 11.64 16.35 3.87
CA ARG A 192 12.34 17.30 3.01
C ARG A 192 12.89 16.54 1.83
N VAL A 193 13.27 17.25 0.77
CA VAL A 193 13.73 16.64 -0.46
C VAL A 193 15.06 17.26 -0.85
N SER A 194 15.99 16.43 -1.29
CA SER A 194 17.31 16.85 -1.72
C SER A 194 17.51 16.56 -3.21
N SER A 195 18.09 17.54 -3.93
CA SER A 195 18.49 17.42 -5.32
C SER A 195 19.89 18.03 -5.49
N GLY A 196 20.88 17.17 -5.74
CA GLY A 196 22.29 17.59 -5.75
C GLY A 196 22.70 18.22 -4.42
N ALA A 197 23.18 19.46 -4.47
CA ALA A 197 23.61 20.24 -3.30
C ALA A 197 22.46 21.01 -2.61
N ILE A 198 21.25 21.02 -3.20
CA ILE A 198 20.13 21.79 -2.69
C ILE A 198 19.21 20.88 -1.89
N THR A 199 18.93 21.26 -0.65
CA THR A 199 17.99 20.57 0.24
C THR A 199 16.88 21.54 0.64
N SER A 200 15.63 21.10 0.51
CA SER A 200 14.49 21.91 0.92
C SER A 200 14.36 21.98 2.45
N SER A 201 13.56 22.94 2.93
CA SER A 201 13.15 22.97 4.33
C SER A 201 12.31 21.72 4.69
N TRP A 202 12.08 21.50 5.98
CA TRP A 202 11.18 20.46 6.43
C TRP A 202 9.72 20.86 6.18
N HIS A 203 8.99 20.01 5.46
CA HIS A 203 7.57 20.18 5.18
C HIS A 203 6.77 19.12 5.94
N LYS A 204 5.63 19.52 6.50
CA LYS A 204 4.71 18.56 7.11
C LYS A 204 3.95 17.82 6.02
N VAL A 205 3.83 16.50 6.15
CA VAL A 205 3.03 15.67 5.26
C VAL A 205 1.61 15.60 5.80
N GLU A 206 0.67 16.33 5.18
CA GLU A 206 -0.72 16.41 5.63
C GLU A 206 -1.64 15.40 4.93
N ILE A 207 -1.26 14.99 3.72
CA ILE A 207 -1.95 14.01 2.90
C ILE A 207 -0.90 13.04 2.38
N GLY A 208 -1.28 11.78 2.21
CA GLY A 208 -0.44 10.74 1.67
C GLY A 208 0.23 9.89 2.74
N ILE A 209 0.50 8.66 2.36
CA ILE A 209 1.30 7.70 3.11
C ILE A 209 2.71 7.65 2.51
N ILE A 210 3.71 7.43 3.38
CA ILE A 210 5.10 7.60 2.99
C ILE A 210 5.60 6.41 2.15
N THR A 211 6.12 6.67 0.95
CA THR A 211 6.72 5.65 0.08
C THR A 211 7.97 5.06 0.75
N GLY A 212 8.17 3.74 0.66
CA GLY A 212 9.29 3.08 1.34
C GLY A 212 9.14 2.89 2.85
N CYS A 213 8.04 3.34 3.46
CA CYS A 213 7.64 2.91 4.80
C CYS A 213 6.93 1.56 4.73
N THR A 214 7.31 0.64 5.62
CA THR A 214 6.82 -0.75 5.56
C THR A 214 5.33 -0.86 5.86
N ILE A 215 4.79 -0.03 6.76
CA ILE A 215 3.35 -0.07 7.09
C ILE A 215 2.49 0.60 6.02
N SER A 216 3.02 1.60 5.30
CA SER A 216 2.29 2.32 4.24
C SER A 216 1.68 1.37 3.23
N VAL A 217 2.42 0.34 2.80
CA VAL A 217 1.93 -0.65 1.84
C VAL A 217 0.69 -1.38 2.36
N THR A 218 0.71 -1.84 3.61
CA THR A 218 -0.45 -2.50 4.22
C THR A 218 -1.65 -1.56 4.34
N LEU A 219 -1.42 -0.30 4.71
CA LEU A 219 -2.47 0.71 4.85
C LEU A 219 -3.09 1.06 3.49
N PHE A 220 -2.25 1.17 2.46
CA PHE A 220 -2.69 1.36 1.08
C PHE A 220 -3.60 0.22 0.63
N SER A 221 -3.11 -1.02 0.70
CA SER A 221 -3.87 -2.18 0.27
C SER A 221 -5.19 -2.33 1.03
N LEU A 222 -5.21 -2.01 2.32
CA LEU A 222 -6.42 -2.07 3.14
C LEU A 222 -7.44 -0.99 2.72
N ALA A 223 -6.99 0.25 2.47
CA ALA A 223 -7.86 1.32 1.98
C ALA A 223 -8.44 0.97 0.61
N MET A 224 -7.60 0.51 -0.33
CA MET A 224 -8.05 0.09 -1.64
C MET A 224 -9.01 -1.09 -1.60
N ASN A 225 -8.74 -2.11 -0.77
CA ASN A 225 -9.66 -3.23 -0.57
C ASN A 225 -11.05 -2.79 -0.07
N MET A 226 -11.11 -1.75 0.77
CA MET A 226 -12.38 -1.19 1.24
C MET A 226 -13.15 -0.50 0.12
N LEU A 227 -12.48 0.32 -0.69
CA LEU A 227 -13.08 1.01 -1.82
C LEU A 227 -13.56 0.02 -2.88
N THR A 228 -12.71 -0.93 -3.29
CA THR A 228 -13.07 -1.91 -4.34
C THR A 228 -14.19 -2.85 -3.91
N LYS A 229 -14.19 -3.31 -2.66
CA LYS A 229 -15.27 -4.15 -2.12
C LYS A 229 -16.60 -3.40 -2.05
N SER A 230 -16.56 -2.08 -1.85
CA SER A 230 -17.78 -1.27 -1.83
C SER A 230 -18.38 -1.06 -3.22
N ALA A 231 -17.57 -1.12 -4.29
CA ALA A 231 -18.02 -1.06 -5.68
C ALA A 231 -18.39 -2.43 -6.29
N GLU A 232 -18.03 -3.55 -5.64
CA GLU A 232 -18.31 -4.90 -6.14
C GLU A 232 -19.81 -5.21 -6.39
N PRO A 233 -20.78 -4.70 -5.58
CA PRO A 233 -22.20 -4.96 -5.80
C PRO A 233 -22.79 -4.37 -7.10
N GLU A 234 -22.10 -3.44 -7.77
CA GLU A 234 -22.61 -2.74 -8.96
C GLU A 234 -22.84 -3.66 -10.16
N CYS A 235 -21.97 -4.66 -10.35
CA CYS A 235 -22.15 -5.65 -11.41
C CYS A 235 -21.39 -6.95 -11.11
N ARG A 236 -21.87 -8.07 -11.67
CA ARG A 236 -21.22 -9.38 -11.53
C ARG A 236 -20.03 -9.49 -12.46
N GLY A 237 -18.93 -10.07 -11.98
CA GLY A 237 -17.78 -10.40 -12.81
C GLY A 237 -18.03 -11.57 -13.75
N PRO A 238 -17.14 -11.81 -14.72
CA PRO A 238 -17.32 -12.81 -15.78
C PRO A 238 -17.27 -14.25 -15.25
N ARG A 239 -17.85 -15.18 -16.02
CA ARG A 239 -17.69 -16.62 -15.78
C ARG A 239 -16.56 -17.21 -16.62
N THR A 240 -15.81 -18.13 -16.01
CA THR A 240 -14.91 -19.00 -16.76
C THR A 240 -15.69 -20.15 -17.41
N ASN A 241 -15.05 -20.86 -18.35
CA ASN A 241 -15.59 -22.06 -18.99
C ASN A 241 -15.94 -23.17 -18.00
N SER A 242 -15.24 -23.24 -16.87
CA SER A 242 -15.56 -24.15 -15.76
C SER A 242 -16.82 -23.75 -14.98
N GLY A 243 -17.51 -22.67 -15.36
CA GLY A 243 -18.68 -22.13 -14.68
C GLY A 243 -18.35 -21.30 -13.44
N GLN A 244 -17.08 -21.15 -13.08
CA GLN A 244 -16.65 -20.39 -11.90
C GLN A 244 -16.78 -18.88 -12.18
N ARG A 245 -17.53 -18.19 -11.32
CA ARG A 245 -17.65 -16.74 -11.40
C ARG A 245 -16.41 -16.07 -10.79
N GLN A 246 -15.80 -15.19 -11.55
CA GLN A 246 -14.68 -14.37 -11.10
C GLN A 246 -15.19 -13.05 -10.51
N PRO A 247 -14.46 -12.43 -9.56
CA PRO A 247 -14.80 -11.10 -9.09
C PRO A 247 -14.73 -10.08 -10.25
N PRO A 248 -15.62 -9.08 -10.27
CA PRO A 248 -15.65 -8.05 -11.30
C PRO A 248 -14.44 -7.12 -11.22
N ILE A 249 -13.84 -6.97 -10.03
CA ILE A 249 -12.72 -6.06 -9.78
C ILE A 249 -11.55 -6.89 -9.30
N ARG A 250 -10.38 -6.63 -9.88
CA ARG A 250 -9.08 -7.12 -9.42
C ARG A 250 -8.15 -5.95 -9.21
N ALA A 251 -7.42 -5.94 -8.11
CA ALA A 251 -6.50 -4.88 -7.73
C ALA A 251 -5.12 -5.45 -7.39
N PHE A 252 -4.08 -4.83 -7.93
CA PHE A 252 -2.70 -5.06 -7.51
C PHE A 252 -2.09 -3.72 -7.12
N MET A 253 -2.10 -3.42 -5.82
CA MET A 253 -1.83 -2.06 -5.33
C MET A 253 -2.80 -1.07 -6.00
N ASP A 254 -2.26 -0.08 -6.72
CA ASP A 254 -2.93 0.99 -7.43
C ASP A 254 -3.48 0.56 -8.79
N ASP A 255 -2.93 -0.50 -9.39
CA ASP A 255 -3.44 -1.05 -10.64
C ASP A 255 -4.78 -1.76 -10.41
N LEU A 256 -5.83 -1.23 -11.05
CA LEU A 256 -7.18 -1.76 -10.96
C LEU A 256 -7.62 -2.29 -12.33
N THR A 257 -8.16 -3.49 -12.36
CA THR A 257 -8.72 -4.12 -13.55
C THR A 257 -10.16 -4.50 -13.28
N VAL A 258 -11.07 -3.91 -14.04
CA VAL A 258 -12.50 -4.22 -14.02
C VAL A 258 -12.81 -5.11 -15.20
N MET A 259 -13.55 -6.19 -14.96
CA MET A 259 -13.94 -7.16 -15.98
C MET A 259 -15.41 -7.52 -15.83
N THR A 260 -16.15 -7.48 -16.93
CA THR A 260 -17.54 -7.95 -17.00
C THR A 260 -17.84 -8.56 -18.37
N GLU A 261 -19.01 -9.17 -18.52
CA GLU A 261 -19.48 -9.74 -19.79
C GLU A 261 -20.12 -8.68 -20.72
N SER A 262 -20.16 -7.40 -20.33
CA SER A 262 -20.80 -6.33 -21.12
C SER A 262 -20.25 -4.93 -20.83
N VAL A 263 -20.21 -4.06 -21.84
CA VAL A 263 -19.77 -2.66 -21.68
C VAL A 263 -20.59 -1.89 -20.63
N PRO A 264 -21.95 -2.01 -20.58
CA PRO A 264 -22.73 -1.36 -19.53
C PRO A 264 -22.33 -1.81 -18.11
N GLY A 265 -22.00 -3.10 -17.93
CA GLY A 265 -21.54 -3.63 -16.64
C GLY A 265 -20.23 -2.97 -16.18
N CYS A 266 -19.26 -2.82 -17.08
CA CYS A 266 -18.02 -2.08 -16.78
C CYS A 266 -18.30 -0.62 -16.42
N ARG A 267 -19.23 0.05 -17.13
CA ARG A 267 -19.58 1.45 -16.85
C ARG A 267 -20.24 1.63 -15.47
N TRP A 268 -21.09 0.71 -15.03
CA TRP A 268 -21.68 0.78 -13.69
C TRP A 268 -20.63 0.65 -12.59
N ILE A 269 -19.71 -0.32 -12.73
CA ILE A 269 -18.60 -0.47 -11.78
C ILE A 269 -17.68 0.74 -11.79
N LEU A 270 -17.35 1.27 -12.98
CA LEU A 270 -16.52 2.47 -13.10
C LEU A 270 -17.16 3.64 -12.34
N LYS A 271 -18.45 3.90 -12.58
CA LYS A 271 -19.17 4.97 -11.90
C LYS A 271 -19.15 4.80 -10.37
N GLY A 272 -19.41 3.60 -9.88
CA GLY A 272 -19.35 3.31 -8.44
C GLY A 272 -17.94 3.51 -7.86
N LEU A 273 -16.90 3.10 -8.60
CA LEU A 273 -15.51 3.35 -8.22
C LEU A 273 -15.17 4.84 -8.20
N GLU A 274 -15.60 5.61 -9.20
CA GLU A 274 -15.40 7.07 -9.28
C GLU A 274 -16.04 7.78 -8.08
N GLU A 275 -17.30 7.48 -7.77
CA GLU A 275 -18.02 8.06 -6.62
C GLU A 275 -17.30 7.76 -5.29
N LEU A 276 -16.80 6.53 -5.12
CA LEU A 276 -16.07 6.12 -3.91
C LEU A 276 -14.67 6.74 -3.80
N VAL A 277 -13.96 6.83 -4.92
CA VAL A 277 -12.62 7.43 -5.01
C VAL A 277 -12.70 8.94 -4.80
N GLU A 278 -13.71 9.60 -5.36
CA GLU A 278 -14.01 11.02 -5.11
C GLU A 278 -14.40 11.25 -3.64
N TRP A 279 -15.27 10.41 -3.06
CA TRP A 279 -15.58 10.45 -1.62
C TRP A 279 -14.33 10.31 -0.75
N ALA A 280 -13.39 9.47 -1.18
CA ALA A 280 -12.09 9.27 -0.55
C ALA A 280 -11.09 10.42 -0.81
N ARG A 281 -11.46 11.43 -1.60
CA ARG A 281 -10.62 12.56 -2.06
C ARG A 281 -9.38 12.12 -2.84
N MET A 282 -9.56 11.11 -3.69
CA MET A 282 -8.56 10.56 -4.61
C MET A 282 -9.08 10.68 -6.05
N CYS A 283 -8.24 10.42 -7.05
CA CYS A 283 -8.59 10.53 -8.48
C CYS A 283 -7.99 9.39 -9.30
N PHE A 284 -8.68 8.97 -10.37
CA PHE A 284 -8.13 8.11 -11.43
C PHE A 284 -7.52 8.96 -12.56
N LYS A 285 -6.63 8.36 -13.35
CA LYS A 285 -6.12 8.94 -14.60
C LYS A 285 -6.87 8.41 -15.84
N PRO A 286 -7.07 9.24 -16.88
CA PRO A 286 -7.04 10.71 -16.83
C PRO A 286 -8.19 11.25 -15.95
N PRO A 287 -8.04 12.43 -15.35
CA PRO A 287 -9.05 13.00 -14.47
C PRO A 287 -10.36 13.40 -15.18
N ASN A 288 -10.45 13.23 -16.52
CA ASN A 288 -11.61 13.65 -17.31
C ASN A 288 -12.33 12.45 -17.99
N PRO A 289 -13.61 12.18 -17.68
CA PRO A 289 -14.40 11.08 -18.26
C PRO A 289 -14.61 11.15 -19.79
N ASP A 290 -14.47 12.34 -20.39
CA ASP A 290 -14.68 12.55 -21.83
C ASP A 290 -13.53 12.03 -22.71
N GLN A 291 -12.43 11.56 -22.12
CA GLN A 291 -11.29 10.98 -22.83
C GLN A 291 -11.35 9.45 -22.98
N TRP A 292 -12.40 8.80 -22.46
CA TRP A 292 -12.53 7.33 -22.45
C TRP A 292 -13.29 6.77 -23.66
N CYS A 293 -13.35 7.50 -24.77
CA CYS A 293 -14.03 7.10 -26.01
C CYS A 293 -13.04 6.64 -27.08
#